data_AF-A0A0D1K4R9-F1
#
_entry.id   AF-A0A0D1K4R9-F1
#
_cell.length_a   1.000
_cell.length_b   1.000
_cell.length_c   1.000
_cell.angle_alpha   90.00
_cell.angle_beta   90.00
_cell.angle_gamma   90.00
#
_symmetry.space_group_name_H-M   'P 1'
#
loop_
_entity.id
_entity.type
_entity.pdbx_description
1 polymer ?
#
loop_
_entity_poly.entity_id
_entity_poly.type
_entity_poly.pdbx_seq_one_letter_code
_entity_poly.pdbx_strand_id
1 'polypeptide(L)'
;MSSPFPARSVALLAAIIAAGAETWLAIRADLDPMFALPLAIATGAVVIWTRLALDALIRRRARPDRADIANVRDFQHENRATMHDQAHRLDRLETIVTFLAAQPALDAAEREQARAAAAVEQWDSLSETLPIWYEARRIWAELAERFVPGCTSDADMPTPDQLSNARDQLPITNNFSSGDLEAATHYLVRADQTHQALRALRCYGSSLNKDQPWSKPDRHFEG
;
A
#
# COMPACT_ATOMS: atom_id res chain seq x y z
N MET A 1 45.75 -6.61 -11.40
CA MET A 1 44.36 -6.12 -11.49
C MET A 1 43.46 -7.34 -11.51
N SER A 2 42.76 -7.58 -10.41
CA SER A 2 41.79 -8.67 -10.24
C SER A 2 40.56 -8.03 -9.61
N SER A 3 39.41 -8.11 -10.28
CA SER A 3 38.16 -7.46 -9.83
C SER A 3 37.73 -7.95 -8.43
N PRO A 4 37.23 -7.09 -7.53
CA PRO A 4 36.71 -7.51 -6.22
C PRO A 4 35.28 -8.10 -6.28
N PHE A 5 34.72 -8.29 -7.48
CA PHE A 5 33.37 -8.80 -7.69
C PHE A 5 33.05 -10.25 -7.24
N PRO A 6 33.98 -11.22 -7.09
CA PRO A 6 33.58 -12.57 -6.70
C PRO A 6 33.28 -12.72 -5.19
N ALA A 7 33.63 -11.76 -4.35
CA ALA A 7 33.55 -11.93 -2.89
C ALA A 7 32.18 -11.60 -2.28
N ARG A 8 31.36 -10.77 -2.95
CA ARG A 8 29.99 -10.44 -2.49
C ARG A 8 29.00 -11.54 -2.83
N SER A 9 29.12 -12.10 -4.02
CA SER A 9 28.34 -13.27 -4.47
C SER A 9 28.60 -14.48 -3.60
N VAL A 10 29.87 -14.74 -3.20
CA VAL A 10 30.21 -15.85 -2.29
C VAL A 10 29.62 -15.67 -0.89
N ALA A 11 29.61 -14.45 -0.34
CA ALA A 11 29.03 -14.20 0.98
C ALA A 11 27.51 -14.33 0.99
N LEU A 12 26.83 -13.86 -0.07
CA LEU A 12 25.40 -14.04 -0.24
C LEU A 12 25.03 -15.52 -0.43
N LEU A 13 25.82 -16.25 -1.23
CA LEU A 13 25.62 -17.70 -1.42
C LEU A 13 25.79 -18.46 -0.10
N ALA A 14 26.79 -18.11 0.70
CA ALA A 14 27.01 -18.73 2.01
C ALA A 14 25.85 -18.45 2.99
N ALA A 15 25.30 -17.22 2.98
CA ALA A 15 24.14 -16.88 3.80
C ALA A 15 22.87 -17.63 3.36
N ILE A 16 22.64 -17.78 2.06
CA ILE A 16 21.52 -18.54 1.50
C ILE A 16 21.67 -20.03 1.84
N ILE A 17 22.87 -20.60 1.69
CA ILE A 17 23.15 -22.00 2.05
C ILE A 17 22.95 -22.23 3.54
N ALA A 18 23.41 -21.32 4.40
CA ALA A 18 23.22 -21.43 5.85
C ALA A 18 21.73 -21.36 6.23
N ALA A 19 20.98 -20.39 5.70
CA ALA A 19 19.54 -20.28 5.94
C ALA A 19 18.76 -21.50 5.41
N GLY A 20 19.13 -22.01 4.24
CA GLY A 20 18.52 -23.21 3.65
C GLY A 20 18.82 -24.48 4.44
N ALA A 21 20.05 -24.65 4.92
CA ALA A 21 20.45 -25.80 5.74
C ALA A 21 19.76 -25.79 7.11
N GLU A 22 19.62 -24.63 7.74
CA GLU A 22 18.91 -24.49 9.02
C GLU A 22 17.40 -24.71 8.88
N THR A 23 16.80 -24.22 7.79
CA THR A 23 15.39 -24.48 7.50
C THR A 23 15.15 -25.99 7.27
N TRP A 24 16.06 -26.65 6.55
CA TRP A 24 15.98 -28.10 6.31
C TRP A 24 16.18 -28.94 7.58
N LEU A 25 17.09 -28.52 8.47
CA LEU A 25 17.30 -29.13 9.78
C LEU A 25 16.11 -28.91 10.72
N ALA A 26 15.48 -27.73 10.70
CA ALA A 26 14.29 -27.43 11.51
C ALA A 26 13.07 -28.28 11.08
N ILE A 27 12.87 -28.46 9.76
CA ILE A 27 11.84 -29.37 9.21
C ILE A 27 12.10 -30.82 9.63
N ARG A 28 13.36 -31.25 9.65
CA ARG A 28 13.76 -32.61 10.09
C ARG A 28 13.63 -32.83 11.60
N ALA A 29 13.66 -31.76 12.38
CA ALA A 29 13.61 -31.78 13.84
C ALA A 29 12.22 -31.50 14.43
N ASP A 30 11.19 -31.34 13.57
CA ASP A 30 9.80 -31.03 13.95
C ASP A 30 9.68 -29.79 14.85
N LEU A 31 10.58 -28.82 14.62
CA LEU A 31 10.59 -27.54 15.33
C LEU A 31 9.43 -26.67 14.83
N ASP A 32 8.67 -26.14 15.78
CA ASP A 32 7.55 -25.25 15.49
C ASP A 32 8.02 -24.06 14.61
N PRO A 33 7.38 -23.81 13.44
CA PRO A 33 7.78 -22.79 12.48
C PRO A 33 7.82 -21.38 13.07
N MET A 34 7.13 -21.14 14.19
CA MET A 34 7.20 -19.88 14.92
C MET A 34 8.61 -19.59 15.50
N PHE A 35 9.43 -20.61 15.75
CA PHE A 35 10.81 -20.47 16.26
C PHE A 35 11.88 -20.68 15.19
N ALA A 36 11.56 -21.39 14.10
CA ALA A 36 12.51 -21.66 13.02
C ALA A 36 12.84 -20.41 12.18
N LEU A 37 11.83 -19.59 11.86
CA LEU A 37 12.00 -18.40 11.04
C LEU A 37 12.86 -17.31 11.72
N PRO A 38 12.63 -16.95 13.01
CA PRO A 38 13.46 -15.97 13.69
C PRO A 38 14.90 -16.45 13.88
N LEU A 39 15.10 -17.76 14.10
CA LEU A 39 16.43 -18.34 14.27
C LEU A 39 17.24 -18.24 12.98
N ALA A 40 16.64 -18.59 11.84
CA ALA A 40 17.27 -18.49 10.51
C ALA A 40 17.61 -17.03 10.13
N ILE A 41 16.77 -16.08 10.54
CA ILE A 41 17.05 -14.64 10.35
C ILE A 41 18.23 -14.21 11.23
N ALA A 42 18.30 -14.69 12.48
CA ALA A 42 19.35 -14.34 13.42
C ALA A 42 20.73 -14.87 12.98
N THR A 43 20.83 -16.12 12.53
CA THR A 43 22.06 -16.72 12.01
C THR A 43 22.51 -16.08 10.70
N GLY A 44 21.58 -15.81 9.78
CA GLY A 44 21.86 -15.04 8.57
C GLY A 44 22.43 -13.64 8.87
N ALA A 45 21.85 -12.95 9.87
CA ALA A 45 22.35 -11.66 10.32
C ALA A 45 23.77 -11.77 10.90
N VAL A 46 24.06 -12.77 11.75
CA VAL A 46 25.40 -12.96 12.33
C VAL A 46 26.48 -13.08 11.25
N VAL A 47 26.25 -13.89 10.20
CA VAL A 47 27.22 -14.05 9.11
C VAL A 47 27.50 -12.73 8.38
N ILE A 48 26.45 -11.95 8.12
CA ILE A 48 26.57 -10.62 7.46
C ILE A 48 27.36 -9.66 8.37
N TRP A 49 27.04 -9.61 9.66
CA TRP A 49 27.71 -8.73 10.62
C TRP A 49 29.19 -9.11 10.87
N THR A 50 29.51 -10.41 10.97
CA THR A 50 30.90 -10.88 11.12
C THR A 50 31.74 -10.50 9.90
N ARG A 51 31.19 -10.61 8.69
CA ARG A 51 31.87 -10.19 7.45
C ARG A 51 32.11 -8.68 7.44
N LEU A 52 31.10 -7.88 7.79
CA LEU A 52 31.22 -6.42 7.88
C LEU A 52 32.30 -5.99 8.88
N ALA A 53 32.36 -6.65 10.05
CA ALA A 53 33.38 -6.39 11.06
C ALA A 53 34.80 -6.72 10.57
N LEU A 54 34.97 -7.85 9.87
CA LEU A 54 36.23 -8.24 9.24
C LEU A 54 36.68 -7.25 8.15
N ASP A 55 35.78 -6.86 7.26
CA ASP A 55 36.08 -5.86 6.22
C ASP A 55 36.41 -4.47 6.83
N ALA A 56 35.81 -4.11 7.97
CA ALA A 56 36.13 -2.88 8.69
C ALA A 56 37.53 -2.95 9.35
N LEU A 57 37.91 -4.10 9.91
CA LEU A 57 39.23 -4.36 10.48
C LEU A 57 40.34 -4.34 9.42
N ILE A 58 40.09 -4.92 8.23
CA ILE A 58 41.03 -4.92 7.11
C ILE A 58 41.23 -3.50 6.57
N ARG A 59 40.15 -2.71 6.45
CA ARG A 59 40.22 -1.32 5.98
C ARG A 59 40.93 -0.38 6.95
N ARG A 60 40.91 -0.63 8.26
CA ARG A 60 41.68 0.15 9.25
C ARG A 60 43.21 0.03 9.09
N ARG A 61 43.71 -1.01 8.42
CA ARG A 61 45.15 -1.24 8.23
C ARG A 61 45.76 -0.58 6.99
N ALA A 62 44.95 -0.18 6.01
CA ALA A 62 45.42 0.49 4.81
C ALA A 62 45.28 2.01 4.95
N ARG A 63 46.38 2.77 4.80
CA ARG A 63 46.29 4.24 4.67
C ARG A 63 45.65 4.55 3.32
N PRO A 64 44.49 5.23 3.26
CA PRO A 64 43.83 5.53 2.00
C PRO A 64 44.63 6.58 1.22
N ASP A 65 44.87 6.30 -0.06
CA ASP A 65 45.46 7.26 -1.00
C ASP A 65 44.43 8.34 -1.37
N ARG A 66 44.87 9.52 -1.81
CA ARG A 66 43.98 10.65 -2.15
C ARG A 66 43.03 10.31 -3.31
N ALA A 67 43.44 9.42 -4.22
CA ALA A 67 42.61 8.91 -5.29
C ALA A 67 41.46 8.00 -4.77
N ASP A 68 41.71 7.24 -3.71
CA ASP A 68 40.67 6.41 -3.07
C ASP A 68 39.61 7.26 -2.36
N ILE A 69 39.98 8.42 -1.83
CA ILE A 69 39.03 9.34 -1.17
C ILE A 69 38.04 9.95 -2.17
N ALA A 70 38.50 10.30 -3.37
CA ALA A 70 37.63 10.79 -4.44
C ALA A 70 36.68 9.69 -4.94
N ASN A 71 37.22 8.49 -5.21
CA ASN A 71 36.42 7.32 -5.62
C ASN A 71 35.39 6.91 -4.56
N VAL A 72 35.72 7.03 -3.26
CA VAL A 72 34.77 6.76 -2.16
C VAL A 72 33.65 7.79 -2.13
N ARG A 73 33.92 9.07 -2.46
CA ARG A 73 32.89 10.12 -2.49
C ARG A 73 31.91 9.93 -3.65
N ASP A 74 32.42 9.58 -4.82
CA ASP A 74 31.59 9.27 -5.99
C ASP A 74 30.77 7.98 -5.75
N PHE A 75 31.40 6.94 -5.19
CA PHE A 75 30.71 5.73 -4.75
C PHE A 75 29.65 6.00 -3.67
N GLN A 76 29.88 6.94 -2.75
CA GLN A 76 28.89 7.33 -1.73
C GLN A 76 27.72 8.12 -2.34
N HIS A 77 27.96 8.99 -3.32
CA HIS A 77 26.89 9.69 -4.03
C HIS A 77 26.05 8.73 -4.87
N GLU A 78 26.70 7.80 -5.58
CA GLU A 78 26.02 6.77 -6.37
C GLU A 78 25.28 5.76 -5.48
N ASN A 79 25.86 5.35 -4.34
CA ASN A 79 25.14 4.53 -3.36
C ASN A 79 23.96 5.29 -2.73
N ARG A 80 24.08 6.60 -2.48
CA ARG A 80 22.97 7.37 -1.92
C ARG A 80 21.82 7.49 -2.90
N ALA A 81 22.11 7.71 -4.19
CA ALA A 81 21.10 7.75 -5.24
C ALA A 81 20.40 6.39 -5.41
N THR A 82 21.17 5.30 -5.45
CA THR A 82 20.61 3.94 -5.57
C THR A 82 19.85 3.50 -4.31
N MET A 83 20.33 3.81 -3.10
CA MET A 83 19.60 3.57 -1.85
C MET A 83 18.30 4.37 -1.77
N HIS A 84 18.31 5.62 -2.25
CA HIS A 84 17.10 6.43 -2.29
C HIS A 84 16.07 5.87 -3.28
N ASP A 85 16.50 5.47 -4.48
CA ASP A 85 15.61 4.79 -5.44
C ASP A 85 15.07 3.47 -4.88
N GLN A 86 15.90 2.67 -4.20
CA GLN A 86 15.47 1.44 -3.55
C GLN A 86 14.47 1.68 -2.43
N ALA A 87 14.67 2.72 -1.60
CA ALA A 87 13.71 3.12 -0.58
C ALA A 87 12.35 3.50 -1.19
N HIS A 88 12.34 4.35 -2.23
CA HIS A 88 11.13 4.71 -2.96
C HIS A 88 10.42 3.53 -3.62
N ARG A 89 11.16 2.48 -4.01
CA ARG A 89 10.58 1.24 -4.53
C ARG A 89 9.97 0.39 -3.40
N LEU A 90 10.64 0.30 -2.26
CA LEU A 90 10.15 -0.43 -1.09
C LEU A 90 8.88 0.21 -0.52
N ASP A 91 8.87 1.53 -0.32
CA ASP A 91 7.69 2.27 0.14
C ASP A 91 6.49 2.04 -0.80
N ARG A 92 6.75 2.01 -2.12
CA ARG A 92 5.72 1.69 -3.13
C ARG A 92 5.23 0.25 -3.03
N LEU A 93 6.12 -0.73 -2.87
CA LEU A 93 5.74 -2.13 -2.71
C LEU A 93 4.96 -2.35 -1.41
N GLU A 94 5.35 -1.70 -0.31
CA GLU A 94 4.63 -1.72 0.95
C GLU A 94 3.21 -1.15 0.79
N THR A 95 3.07 -0.03 0.07
CA THR A 95 1.77 0.56 -0.27
C THR A 95 0.90 -0.41 -1.09
N ILE A 96 1.47 -1.05 -2.11
CA ILE A 96 0.76 -2.03 -2.95
C ILE A 96 0.29 -3.23 -2.13
N VAL A 97 1.17 -3.81 -1.31
CA VAL A 97 0.85 -4.98 -0.48
C VAL A 97 -0.22 -4.63 0.55
N THR A 98 -0.11 -3.46 1.18
CA THR A 98 -1.11 -2.97 2.15
C THR A 98 -2.46 -2.77 1.47
N PHE A 99 -2.48 -2.17 0.27
CA PHE A 99 -3.71 -1.98 -0.50
C PHE A 99 -4.36 -3.30 -0.91
N LEU A 100 -3.58 -4.25 -1.45
CA LEU A 100 -4.09 -5.57 -1.86
C LEU A 100 -4.61 -6.39 -0.67
N ALA A 101 -3.96 -6.30 0.49
CA ALA A 101 -4.42 -6.97 1.71
C ALA A 101 -5.73 -6.35 2.24
N ALA A 102 -5.93 -5.05 2.04
CA ALA A 102 -7.11 -4.32 2.47
C ALA A 102 -8.32 -4.47 1.53
N GLN A 103 -8.08 -4.82 0.27
CA GLN A 103 -9.11 -4.86 -0.78
C GLN A 103 -10.34 -5.71 -0.43
N PRO A 104 -10.24 -6.90 0.18
CA PRO A 104 -11.41 -7.67 0.57
C PRO A 104 -12.31 -6.98 1.61
N ALA A 105 -11.72 -6.24 2.55
CA ALA A 105 -12.45 -5.50 3.57
C ALA A 105 -13.14 -4.27 2.96
N LEU A 106 -12.45 -3.59 2.04
CA LEU A 106 -13.01 -2.46 1.29
C LEU A 106 -14.18 -2.92 0.39
N ASP A 107 -14.03 -4.03 -0.33
CA ASP A 107 -15.08 -4.61 -1.19
C ASP A 107 -16.30 -5.08 -0.37
N ALA A 108 -16.08 -5.55 0.87
CA ALA A 108 -17.18 -5.90 1.77
C ALA A 108 -17.94 -4.65 2.23
N ALA A 109 -17.23 -3.60 2.64
CA ALA A 109 -17.83 -2.33 3.05
C ALA A 109 -18.57 -1.63 1.90
N GLU A 110 -18.00 -1.65 0.68
CA GLU A 110 -18.64 -1.10 -0.53
C GLU A 110 -19.96 -1.83 -0.84
N ARG A 111 -19.98 -3.16 -0.74
CA ARG A 111 -21.21 -3.94 -0.94
C ARG A 111 -22.29 -3.61 0.10
N GLU A 112 -21.89 -3.44 1.36
CA GLU A 112 -22.85 -3.10 2.41
C GLU A 112 -23.41 -1.69 2.22
N GLN A 113 -22.55 -0.73 1.87
CA GLN A 113 -22.98 0.61 1.52
C GLN A 113 -23.94 0.62 0.32
N ALA A 114 -23.66 -0.17 -0.72
CA ALA A 114 -24.52 -0.27 -1.90
C ALA A 114 -25.90 -0.88 -1.56
N ARG A 115 -25.94 -1.87 -0.65
CA ARG A 115 -27.22 -2.43 -0.16
C ARG A 115 -28.02 -1.39 0.62
N ALA A 116 -27.38 -0.66 1.51
CA ALA A 116 -28.03 0.40 2.27
C ALA A 116 -28.54 1.53 1.35
N ALA A 117 -27.79 1.87 0.30
CA ALA A 117 -28.20 2.87 -0.69
C ALA A 117 -29.45 2.42 -1.44
N ALA A 118 -29.49 1.18 -1.91
CA ALA A 118 -30.65 0.62 -2.59
C ALA A 118 -31.93 0.59 -1.73
N ALA A 119 -31.79 0.53 -0.40
CA ALA A 119 -32.92 0.66 0.52
C ALA A 119 -33.40 2.12 0.64
N VAL A 120 -32.48 3.09 0.73
CA VAL A 120 -32.83 4.53 0.78
C VAL A 120 -33.48 5.00 -0.53
N GLU A 121 -33.01 4.51 -1.68
CA GLU A 121 -33.51 4.86 -3.01
C GLU A 121 -34.93 4.34 -3.31
N GLN A 122 -35.56 3.61 -2.39
CA GLN A 122 -36.99 3.32 -2.43
C GLN A 122 -37.84 4.50 -1.96
N TRP A 123 -37.26 5.45 -1.22
CA TRP A 123 -37.90 6.70 -0.76
C TRP A 123 -39.13 6.52 0.14
N ASP A 124 -39.43 5.30 0.60
CA ASP A 124 -40.63 4.98 1.39
C ASP A 124 -40.43 5.18 2.90
N SER A 125 -39.23 4.91 3.43
CA SER A 125 -38.93 4.94 4.87
C SER A 125 -37.59 5.61 5.20
N LEU A 126 -37.39 6.83 4.66
CA LEU A 126 -36.14 7.59 4.79
C LEU A 126 -35.61 7.70 6.21
N SER A 127 -36.48 7.94 7.19
CA SER A 127 -36.10 8.07 8.61
C SER A 127 -35.48 6.80 9.20
N GLU A 128 -35.86 5.62 8.70
CA GLU A 128 -35.35 4.32 9.14
C GLU A 128 -34.10 3.90 8.35
N THR A 129 -34.07 4.18 7.04
CA THR A 129 -33.00 3.71 6.14
C THR A 129 -31.78 4.63 6.12
N LEU A 130 -31.96 5.96 6.25
CA LEU A 130 -30.86 6.92 6.20
C LEU A 130 -29.79 6.70 7.26
N PRO A 131 -30.13 6.49 8.56
CA PRO A 131 -29.12 6.24 9.58
C PRO A 131 -28.25 5.02 9.26
N ILE A 132 -28.85 3.96 8.72
CA ILE A 132 -28.15 2.73 8.31
C ILE A 132 -27.15 3.04 7.18
N TRP A 133 -27.58 3.80 6.18
CA TRP A 133 -26.70 4.20 5.10
C TRP A 133 -25.55 5.11 5.55
N TYR A 134 -25.82 6.09 6.40
CA TYR A 134 -24.77 6.96 6.95
C TYR A 134 -23.72 6.18 7.73
N GLU A 135 -24.14 5.18 8.51
CA GLU A 135 -23.22 4.31 9.24
C GLU A 135 -22.38 3.43 8.30
N ALA A 136 -23.01 2.80 7.31
CA ALA A 136 -22.29 2.01 6.30
C ALA A 136 -21.27 2.87 5.53
N ARG A 137 -21.67 4.09 5.14
CA ARG A 137 -20.80 5.08 4.50
C ARG A 137 -19.64 5.49 5.41
N ARG A 138 -19.88 5.75 6.70
CA ARG A 138 -18.84 6.12 7.67
C ARG A 138 -17.79 5.03 7.78
N ILE A 139 -18.22 3.77 7.93
CA ILE A 139 -17.32 2.61 8.01
C ILE A 139 -16.49 2.48 6.73
N TRP A 140 -17.12 2.59 5.56
CA TRP A 140 -16.42 2.58 4.29
C TRP A 140 -15.40 3.72 4.19
N ALA A 141 -15.77 4.94 4.58
CA ALA A 141 -14.90 6.10 4.52
C ALA A 141 -13.69 5.99 5.46
N GLU A 142 -13.88 5.49 6.68
CA GLU A 142 -12.79 5.23 7.63
C GLU A 142 -11.80 4.20 7.11
N LEU A 143 -12.30 3.14 6.45
CA LEU A 143 -11.44 2.17 5.78
C LEU A 143 -10.71 2.81 4.61
N ALA A 144 -11.42 3.51 3.72
CA ALA A 144 -10.83 4.17 2.56
C ALA A 144 -9.72 5.15 2.97
N GLU A 145 -9.97 6.02 3.95
CA GLU A 145 -9.02 7.04 4.42
C GLU A 145 -7.78 6.42 5.10
N ARG A 146 -7.93 5.28 5.79
CA ARG A 146 -6.80 4.53 6.36
C ARG A 146 -5.82 4.05 5.29
N PHE A 147 -6.30 3.73 4.09
CA PHE A 147 -5.48 3.14 3.03
C PHE A 147 -5.10 4.14 1.94
N VAL A 148 -5.94 5.16 1.71
CA VAL A 148 -5.71 6.23 0.75
C VAL A 148 -6.06 7.55 1.46
N PRO A 149 -5.08 8.22 2.08
CA PRO A 149 -5.30 9.49 2.76
C PRO A 149 -5.84 10.54 1.78
N GLY A 150 -6.87 11.28 2.22
CA GLY A 150 -7.56 12.30 1.45
C GLY A 150 -8.59 11.77 0.45
N CYS A 151 -8.94 10.48 0.50
CA CYS A 151 -9.81 9.87 -0.50
C CYS A 151 -11.28 10.28 -0.37
N THR A 152 -11.76 10.53 0.86
CA THR A 152 -13.20 10.69 1.09
C THR A 152 -13.66 12.08 1.46
N SER A 153 -12.74 13.05 1.62
CA SER A 153 -13.00 14.50 1.73
C SER A 153 -14.38 14.85 2.32
N ASP A 154 -14.68 14.32 3.51
CA ASP A 154 -16.00 14.45 4.13
C ASP A 154 -16.27 15.86 4.70
N ALA A 155 -15.24 16.71 4.71
CA ALA A 155 -15.20 17.97 5.45
C ALA A 155 -16.13 19.06 4.91
N ASP A 156 -16.52 18.99 3.63
CA ASP A 156 -17.32 20.06 3.03
C ASP A 156 -18.81 19.77 3.14
N MET A 157 -19.54 20.73 3.73
CA MET A 157 -21.00 20.74 3.69
C MET A 157 -21.49 20.89 2.25
N PRO A 158 -22.63 20.26 1.88
CA PRO A 158 -23.24 20.46 0.57
C PRO A 158 -23.43 21.95 0.25
N THR A 159 -22.97 22.38 -0.92
CA THR A 159 -23.21 23.74 -1.40
C THR A 159 -24.69 23.92 -1.79
N PRO A 160 -25.22 25.17 -1.76
CA PRO A 160 -26.60 25.43 -2.19
C PRO A 160 -26.91 24.93 -3.61
N ASP A 161 -25.96 25.05 -4.53
CA ASP A 161 -26.11 24.59 -5.92
C ASP A 161 -26.21 23.06 -6.01
N GLN A 162 -25.41 22.34 -5.21
CA GLN A 162 -25.50 20.87 -5.13
C GLN A 162 -26.84 20.42 -4.56
N LEU A 163 -27.35 21.11 -3.54
CA LEU A 163 -28.66 20.81 -2.96
C LEU A 163 -29.80 21.10 -3.95
N SER A 164 -29.70 22.16 -4.75
CA SER A 164 -30.66 22.45 -5.82
C SER A 164 -30.65 21.36 -6.89
N ASN A 165 -29.46 20.97 -7.38
CA ASN A 165 -29.33 19.91 -8.38
C ASN A 165 -29.81 18.54 -7.86
N ALA A 166 -29.60 18.26 -6.57
CA ALA A 166 -30.08 17.05 -5.92
C ALA A 166 -31.62 17.05 -5.81
N ARG A 167 -32.22 18.21 -5.52
CA ARG A 167 -33.67 18.35 -5.45
C ARG A 167 -34.34 17.99 -6.77
N ASP A 168 -33.74 18.38 -7.90
CA ASP A 168 -34.27 18.10 -9.24
C ASP A 168 -34.22 16.60 -9.61
N GLN A 169 -33.44 15.80 -8.87
CA GLN A 169 -33.32 14.34 -9.07
C GLN A 169 -34.32 13.54 -8.24
N LEU A 170 -35.05 14.18 -7.31
CA LEU A 170 -36.01 13.48 -6.47
C LEU A 170 -37.25 13.03 -7.27
N PRO A 171 -37.81 11.85 -6.95
CA PRO A 171 -39.00 11.36 -7.63
C PRO A 171 -40.19 12.28 -7.35
N ILE A 172 -40.78 12.79 -8.43
CA ILE A 172 -41.94 13.70 -8.41
C ILE A 172 -43.18 13.03 -7.77
N THR A 173 -43.20 11.70 -7.73
CA THR A 173 -44.33 10.90 -7.22
C THR A 173 -44.43 10.87 -5.69
N ASN A 174 -43.38 11.24 -4.96
CA ASN A 174 -43.37 11.17 -3.50
C ASN A 174 -43.64 12.54 -2.88
N ASN A 175 -44.66 12.61 -2.01
CA ASN A 175 -44.97 13.81 -1.24
C ASN A 175 -44.09 13.87 0.01
N PHE A 176 -42.89 14.41 -0.14
CA PHE A 176 -41.96 14.58 0.99
C PHE A 176 -42.43 15.66 1.97
N SER A 177 -42.28 15.39 3.27
CA SER A 177 -42.33 16.46 4.27
C SER A 177 -41.14 17.41 4.10
N SER A 178 -41.17 18.60 4.71
CA SER A 178 -40.04 19.54 4.62
C SER A 178 -38.74 18.95 5.18
N GLY A 179 -38.82 18.17 6.26
CA GLY A 179 -37.66 17.49 6.86
C GLY A 179 -37.15 16.33 6.01
N ASP A 180 -38.06 15.54 5.43
CA ASP A 180 -37.66 14.43 4.55
C ASP A 180 -37.05 14.93 3.23
N LEU A 181 -37.54 16.07 2.71
CA LEU A 181 -36.98 16.71 1.53
C LEU A 181 -35.53 17.16 1.77
N GLU A 182 -35.26 17.81 2.91
CA GLU A 182 -33.91 18.20 3.31
C GLU A 182 -33.01 16.96 3.47
N ALA A 183 -33.48 15.94 4.19
CA ALA A 183 -32.71 14.72 4.40
C ALA A 183 -32.42 13.96 3.08
N ALA A 184 -33.39 13.88 2.18
CA ALA A 184 -33.27 13.24 0.87
C ALA A 184 -32.28 13.98 -0.04
N THR A 185 -32.36 15.31 -0.11
CA THR A 185 -31.42 16.12 -0.89
C THR A 185 -29.99 16.02 -0.35
N HIS A 186 -29.81 16.08 0.97
CA HIS A 186 -28.51 15.86 1.60
C HIS A 186 -27.95 14.47 1.29
N TYR A 187 -28.79 13.45 1.36
CA TYR A 187 -28.43 12.08 1.00
C TYR A 187 -27.91 12.00 -0.44
N LEU A 188 -28.65 12.54 -1.42
CA LEU A 188 -28.26 12.48 -2.83
C LEU A 188 -26.90 13.14 -3.09
N VAL A 189 -26.63 14.29 -2.47
CA VAL A 189 -25.31 14.93 -2.57
C VAL A 189 -24.22 14.03 -1.98
N ARG A 190 -24.45 13.46 -0.79
CA ARG A 190 -23.47 12.59 -0.14
C ARG A 190 -23.28 11.27 -0.91
N ALA A 191 -24.31 10.74 -1.55
CA ALA A 191 -24.25 9.56 -2.40
C ALA A 191 -23.40 9.83 -3.64
N ASP A 192 -23.61 10.96 -4.31
CA ASP A 192 -22.79 11.38 -5.47
C ASP A 192 -21.31 11.56 -5.08
N GLN A 193 -21.03 12.27 -3.98
CA GLN A 193 -19.66 12.41 -3.46
C GLN A 193 -19.00 11.06 -3.20
N THR A 194 -19.75 10.12 -2.62
CA THR A 194 -19.23 8.76 -2.37
C THR A 194 -18.94 8.03 -3.69
N HIS A 195 -19.82 8.14 -4.69
CA HIS A 195 -19.58 7.56 -6.01
C HIS A 195 -18.33 8.13 -6.69
N GLN A 196 -18.07 9.43 -6.55
CA GLN A 196 -16.86 10.07 -7.07
C GLN A 196 -15.60 9.54 -6.37
N ALA A 197 -15.65 9.43 -5.04
CA ALA A 197 -14.54 8.88 -4.25
C ALA A 197 -14.26 7.40 -4.61
N LEU A 198 -15.30 6.57 -4.76
CA LEU A 198 -15.17 5.18 -5.23
C LEU A 198 -14.49 5.09 -6.59
N ARG A 199 -14.85 5.97 -7.55
CA ARG A 199 -14.20 6.02 -8.86
C ARG A 199 -12.72 6.38 -8.74
N ALA A 200 -12.38 7.38 -7.93
CA ALA A 200 -10.99 7.77 -7.69
C ALA A 200 -10.17 6.62 -7.09
N LEU A 201 -10.74 5.91 -6.11
CA LEU A 201 -10.11 4.77 -5.44
C LEU A 201 -9.87 3.59 -6.40
N ARG A 202 -10.83 3.28 -7.28
CA ARG A 202 -10.65 2.28 -8.35
C ARG A 202 -9.58 2.69 -9.35
N CYS A 203 -9.55 3.95 -9.76
CA CYS A 203 -8.49 4.49 -10.64
C CYS A 203 -7.12 4.33 -9.99
N TYR A 204 -6.99 4.65 -8.70
CA TYR A 204 -5.76 4.50 -7.92
C TYR A 204 -5.30 3.04 -7.85
N GLY A 205 -6.19 2.11 -7.52
CA GLY A 205 -5.87 0.67 -7.55
C GLY A 205 -5.40 0.20 -8.94
N SER A 206 -6.00 0.73 -10.01
CA SER A 206 -5.60 0.41 -11.38
C SER A 206 -4.22 0.97 -11.77
N SER A 207 -3.86 2.16 -11.29
CA SER A 207 -2.53 2.75 -11.54
C SER A 207 -1.43 1.99 -10.80
N LEU A 208 -1.70 1.55 -9.57
CA LEU A 208 -0.77 0.70 -8.81
C LEU A 208 -0.45 -0.61 -9.53
N ASN A 209 -1.40 -1.16 -10.28
CA ASN A 209 -1.21 -2.41 -11.03
C ASN A 209 -0.46 -2.20 -12.37
N LYS A 210 -0.65 -1.06 -13.03
CA LYS A 210 0.00 -0.76 -14.32
C LYS A 210 1.49 -0.45 -14.18
N ASP A 211 1.89 0.20 -13.10
CA ASP A 211 3.27 0.59 -12.84
C ASP A 211 4.13 -0.53 -12.23
N GLN A 212 3.66 -1.78 -12.28
CA GLN A 212 4.45 -2.94 -11.88
C GLN A 212 5.72 -3.04 -12.73
N PRO A 213 6.92 -3.14 -12.12
CA PRO A 213 8.18 -3.15 -12.85
C PRO A 213 8.34 -4.35 -13.80
N TRP A 214 7.54 -5.41 -13.65
CA TRP A 214 7.51 -6.58 -14.54
C TRP A 214 6.43 -6.51 -15.64
N SER A 215 5.57 -5.49 -15.66
CA SER A 215 4.51 -5.35 -16.68
C SER A 215 5.05 -4.86 -18.03
N LYS A 216 6.29 -4.34 -18.06
CA LYS A 216 7.02 -4.07 -19.29
C LYS A 216 7.86 -5.31 -19.62
N PRO A 217 7.57 -6.06 -20.70
CA PRO A 217 8.53 -7.05 -21.18
C PRO A 217 9.83 -6.30 -21.47
N ASP A 218 10.92 -6.75 -20.87
CA ASP A 218 12.26 -6.22 -21.10
C ASP A 218 12.52 -6.19 -22.61
N ARG A 219 12.45 -4.99 -23.20
CA ARG A 219 12.89 -4.76 -24.58
C ARG A 219 14.42 -4.66 -24.61
N HIS A 220 15.13 -5.62 -24.03
CA HIS A 220 16.58 -5.70 -24.11
C HIS A 220 17.05 -7.15 -24.07
N PHE A 221 16.70 -7.91 -25.11
CA PHE A 221 17.44 -9.08 -25.57
C PHE A 221 17.37 -9.15 -27.11
N GLU A 222 17.86 -8.11 -27.78
CA GLU A 222 18.37 -8.22 -29.15
C GLU A 222 19.71 -7.48 -29.19
N GLY A 223 20.77 -8.23 -29.47
CA GLY A 223 22.17 -7.78 -29.47
C GLY A 223 23.12 -8.94 -29.23
#